data_AF-A0A928LST9-F1
#
_entry.id   AF-A0A928LST9-F1
#
_cell.length_a   1.000
_cell.length_b   1.000
_cell.length_c   1.000
_cell.angle_alpha   90.00
_cell.angle_beta   90.00
_cell.angle_gamma   90.00
#
_symmetry.space_group_name_H-M   'P 1'
#
loop_
_entity.id
_entity.type
_entity.pdbx_description
1 polymer ?
#
loop_
_entity_poly.entity_id
_entity_poly.type
_entity_poly.pdbx_seq_one_letter_code
_entity_poly.pdbx_strand_id
1 'polypeptide(L)'
;MNCPICNREMQEGGLVIDGVLPHWISLDQFQAKGLKRLRCKNPRYIGKRNTLLRETRVSNAFFCENCNKIVGIFDVTNDEY
;
A
#
# COMPACT_ATOMS: atom_id res chain seq x y z
N MET A 1 -3.03 3.29 -15.21
CA MET A 1 -4.48 3.13 -14.86
C MET A 1 -5.03 4.50 -14.50
N ASN A 2 -6.29 4.83 -14.83
CA ASN A 2 -6.91 6.08 -14.39
C ASN A 2 -7.61 5.90 -13.05
N CYS A 3 -7.55 6.91 -12.19
CA CYS A 3 -8.22 6.88 -10.90
C CYS A 3 -9.75 6.80 -11.10
N PRO A 4 -10.43 5.78 -10.53
CA PRO A 4 -11.88 5.64 -10.71
C PRO A 4 -12.70 6.76 -10.05
N ILE A 5 -12.07 7.62 -9.24
CA ILE A 5 -12.71 8.73 -8.54
C ILE A 5 -12.54 10.06 -9.30
N CYS A 6 -11.32 10.36 -9.78
CA CYS A 6 -11.00 11.67 -10.37
C CYS A 6 -10.50 11.62 -11.82
N ASN A 7 -10.43 10.42 -12.41
CA ASN A 7 -10.02 10.15 -13.79
C ASN A 7 -8.61 10.64 -14.18
N ARG A 8 -7.75 10.99 -13.21
CA ARG A 8 -6.33 11.29 -13.47
C ARG A 8 -5.52 10.02 -13.64
N GLU A 9 -4.47 10.11 -14.45
CA GLU A 9 -3.50 9.03 -14.61
C GLU A 9 -2.84 8.72 -13.26
N MET A 10 -2.81 7.44 -12.90
CA MET A 10 -2.18 6.94 -11.69
C MET A 10 -0.81 6.37 -12.00
N GLN A 11 0.13 6.62 -11.09
CA GLN A 11 1.44 5.98 -11.12
C GLN A 11 1.32 4.51 -10.76
N GLU A 12 2.04 3.67 -11.50
CA GLU A 12 2.15 2.25 -11.20
C GLU A 12 3.10 2.01 -10.02
N GLY A 13 2.80 0.99 -9.22
CA GLY A 13 3.54 0.69 -8.00
C GLY A 13 2.99 -0.53 -7.29
N GLY A 14 3.44 -0.74 -6.06
CA GLY A 14 3.06 -1.90 -5.26
C GLY A 14 2.91 -1.58 -3.79
N LEU A 15 2.15 -2.43 -3.09
CA LEU A 15 2.05 -2.41 -1.63
C LEU A 15 3.16 -3.26 -1.02
N VAL A 16 3.85 -2.68 -0.04
CA VAL A 16 4.82 -3.38 0.80
C VAL A 16 4.33 -3.32 2.24
N ILE A 17 4.43 -4.46 2.91
CA ILE A 17 4.14 -4.59 4.34
C ILE A 17 5.45 -5.03 4.99
N ASP A 18 6.14 -4.09 5.62
CA ASP A 18 7.33 -4.34 6.44
C ASP A 18 7.05 -3.87 7.87
N GLY A 19 6.83 -4.82 8.77
CA GLY A 19 6.47 -4.55 10.16
C GLY A 19 5.06 -3.99 10.35
N VAL A 20 4.98 -2.75 10.84
CA VAL A 20 3.81 -2.15 11.52
C VAL A 20 2.84 -1.43 10.59
N LEU A 21 3.29 -1.03 9.39
CA LEU A 21 2.51 -0.18 8.49
C LEU A 21 2.57 -0.63 7.03
N PRO A 22 1.42 -0.75 6.34
CA PRO A 22 1.40 -0.93 4.90
C PRO A 22 1.72 0.40 4.23
N HIS A 23 2.50 0.34 3.16
CA HIS A 23 2.83 1.51 2.38
C HIS A 23 2.91 1.18 0.90
N TRP A 24 2.58 2.18 0.07
CA TRP A 24 2.74 2.13 -1.37
C TRP A 24 4.11 2.69 -1.77
N ILE A 25 4.72 2.07 -2.78
CA ILE A 25 5.96 2.52 -3.43
C ILE A 25 5.83 2.46 -4.95
N SER A 26 6.65 3.24 -5.66
CA SER A 26 6.67 3.25 -7.13
C SER A 26 7.13 1.91 -7.72
N LEU A 27 6.75 1.65 -8.97
CA LEU A 27 7.09 0.42 -9.67
C LEU A 27 8.60 0.15 -9.70
N ASP A 28 9.41 1.18 -9.97
CA ASP A 28 10.87 1.06 -9.99
C ASP A 28 11.43 0.56 -8.65
N GLN A 29 10.92 1.07 -7.54
CA GLN A 29 11.33 0.62 -6.19
C GLN A 29 10.81 -0.79 -5.89
N PHE A 30 9.60 -1.12 -6.36
CA PHE A 30 9.00 -2.43 -6.20
C PHE A 30 9.74 -3.52 -6.98
N GLN A 31 10.23 -3.20 -8.18
CA GLN A 31 10.95 -4.12 -9.06
C GLN A 31 12.44 -4.28 -8.71
N ALA A 32 13.05 -3.31 -8.02
CA ALA A 32 14.46 -3.33 -7.61
C ALA A 32 14.85 -4.44 -6.59
N LYS A 33 14.07 -5.54 -6.51
CA LYS A 33 14.21 -6.61 -5.51
C LYS A 33 15.61 -7.23 -5.44
N GLY A 34 16.11 -7.33 -4.21
CA GLY A 34 17.23 -8.15 -3.76
C GLY A 34 17.13 -8.44 -2.24
N LEU A 35 18.08 -9.19 -1.67
CA LEU A 35 18.12 -9.67 -0.27
C LEU A 35 18.21 -8.60 0.85
N LYS A 36 18.23 -7.31 0.53
CA LYS A 36 18.38 -6.22 1.52
C LYS A 36 17.03 -5.63 1.89
N ARG A 37 16.88 -5.25 3.17
CA ARG A 37 15.79 -4.38 3.67
C ARG A 37 15.56 -3.25 2.67
N LEU A 38 14.31 -3.12 2.22
CA LEU A 38 13.88 -2.05 1.33
C LEU A 38 14.15 -0.70 2.01
N ARG A 39 15.21 0.01 1.61
CA ARG A 39 15.31 1.45 1.84
C ARG A 39 14.43 2.13 0.80
N CYS A 40 13.11 2.10 1.03
CA CYS A 40 12.14 2.82 0.21
C CYS A 40 12.44 4.32 0.30
N LYS A 41 12.50 4.99 -0.85
CA LYS A 41 12.59 6.46 -0.87
C LYS A 41 11.18 7.01 -0.98
N ASN A 42 10.79 7.87 -0.04
CA ASN A 42 9.49 8.56 -0.03
C ASN A 42 8.28 7.59 -0.10
N PRO A 43 8.18 6.59 0.81
CA PRO A 43 7.00 5.73 0.85
C PRO A 43 5.73 6.54 1.13
N ARG A 44 4.59 6.09 0.59
CA ARG A 44 3.27 6.64 0.91
C ARG A 44 2.54 5.68 1.84
N TYR A 45 2.40 6.04 3.10
CA TYR A 45 1.72 5.20 4.07
C TYR A 45 0.21 5.22 3.84
N ILE A 46 -0.43 4.06 4.00
CA ILE A 46 -1.86 3.91 3.77
C ILE A 46 -2.57 3.43 5.04
N GLY A 47 -3.73 4.02 5.31
CA GLY A 47 -4.59 3.64 6.43
C GLY A 47 -4.05 4.05 7.81
N LYS A 48 -4.63 3.46 8.86
CA LYS A 48 -4.26 3.72 10.27
C LYS A 48 -3.25 2.68 10.77
N ARG A 49 -2.40 3.10 11.70
CA ARG A 49 -1.62 2.15 12.52
C ARG A 49 -2.57 1.36 13.39
N ASN A 50 -2.57 0.04 13.20
CA ASN A 50 -3.25 -0.86 14.10
C ASN A 50 -2.32 -2.03 14.40
N THR A 51 -1.27 -1.74 15.16
CA THR A 51 -0.43 -2.76 15.81
C THR A 51 -1.04 -3.18 17.12
N LEU A 52 -1.95 -4.14 17.06
CA LEU A 52 -2.18 -5.02 18.20
C LEU A 52 -1.41 -6.31 17.92
N LEU A 53 -0.52 -6.69 18.84
CA LEU A 53 0.13 -8.01 18.85
C LEU A 53 0.92 -8.40 17.58
N ARG A 54 1.63 -7.44 16.95
CA ARG A 54 2.44 -7.62 15.72
C ARG A 54 1.63 -7.85 14.42
N GLU A 55 0.31 -7.74 14.49
CA GLU A 55 -0.52 -7.72 13.29
C GLU A 55 -0.79 -6.28 12.86
N THR A 56 -0.85 -6.05 11.55
CA THR A 56 -1.20 -4.76 10.97
C THR A 56 -2.57 -4.88 10.32
N ARG A 57 -3.59 -4.24 10.90
CA ARG A 57 -4.96 -4.28 10.35
C ARG A 57 -5.18 -3.14 9.35
N VAL A 58 -5.45 -3.49 8.10
CA VAL A 58 -5.78 -2.55 7.02
C VAL A 58 -7.30 -2.56 6.81
N SER A 59 -7.97 -1.47 7.17
CA SER A 59 -9.41 -1.28 6.91
C SER A 59 -9.66 -0.86 5.45
N ASN A 60 -10.93 -0.86 5.01
CA ASN A 60 -11.36 -0.43 3.67
C ASN A 60 -10.86 -1.30 2.50
N ALA A 61 -10.62 -2.58 2.76
CA ALA A 61 -10.42 -3.60 1.74
C ALA A 61 -11.68 -4.47 1.60
N PHE A 62 -12.08 -4.76 0.38
CA PHE A 62 -13.29 -5.50 0.03
C PHE A 62 -12.92 -6.65 -0.92
N PHE A 63 -13.40 -7.85 -0.60
CA PHE A 63 -13.24 -9.03 -1.43
C PHE A 63 -14.43 -9.17 -2.39
N CYS A 64 -14.13 -9.34 -3.68
CA CYS A 64 -15.12 -9.68 -4.69
C CYS A 64 -14.96 -11.15 -5.07
N GLU A 65 -15.89 -11.99 -4.62
CA GLU A 65 -15.89 -13.44 -4.90
C GLU A 65 -15.89 -13.74 -6.40
N ASN A 66 -16.73 -13.04 -7.18
CA ASN A 66 -16.86 -13.26 -8.62
C ASN A 66 -15.56 -13.00 -9.40
N CYS A 67 -14.81 -11.97 -9.02
CA CYS A 67 -13.54 -11.65 -9.68
C CYS A 67 -12.34 -12.35 -9.04
N ASN A 68 -12.52 -12.96 -7.86
CA ASN A 68 -11.47 -13.46 -6.99
C ASN A 68 -10.36 -12.41 -6.75
N LYS A 69 -10.77 -11.18 -6.38
CA LYS A 69 -9.86 -10.04 -6.16
C LYS A 69 -10.23 -9.30 -4.89
N ILE A 70 -9.21 -8.79 -4.21
CA ILE A 70 -9.36 -7.82 -3.12
C ILE A 70 -9.05 -6.43 -3.68
N VAL A 71 -9.96 -5.48 -3.46
CA VAL A 71 -9.79 -4.07 -3.83
C VAL A 71 -9.94 -3.21 -2.58
N GLY A 72 -9.21 -2.11 -2.50
CA GLY A 72 -9.34 -1.19 -1.38
C GLY A 72 -9.04 0.24 -1.80
N ILE A 73 -9.72 1.16 -1.12
CA ILE A 73 -9.49 2.60 -1.25
C ILE A 73 -9.02 3.06 0.13
N PHE A 74 -7.80 3.59 0.17
CA PHE A 74 -7.14 3.93 1.42
C PHE A 74 -6.79 5.41 1.42
N ASP A 75 -6.97 6.05 2.57
CA ASP A 75 -6.42 7.37 2.80
C ASP A 75 -4.89 7.27 2.88
N VAL A 76 -4.21 8.21 2.21
CA VAL A 76 -2.76 8.35 2.32
C VAL A 76 -2.46 9.22 3.54
N THR A 77 -1.67 8.70 4.47
CA THR A 77 -1.17 9.45 5.63
C THR A 77 0.33 9.73 5.47
N ASN A 78 0.77 10.89 5.98
CA ASN A 78 2.18 11.25 6.06
C ASN A 78 2.78 10.97 7.45
N ASP A 79 2.08 10.25 8.33
CA ASP A 79 2.53 9.98 9.70
C ASP A 79 3.66 8.92 9.72
N GLU A 80 4.89 9.38 9.50
CA GLU A 80 6.17 8.63 9.47
C GLU A 80 6.78 8.33 10.85
N TYR A 81 6.05 7.79 11.83
CA TYR A 81 6.60 7.59 13.20
C TYR A 81 6.05 6.41 13.98
#